data_AF-A0A520HIC1-F1
#
_entry.id   AF-A0A520HIC1-F1
#
_cell.length_a   1.000
_cell.length_b   1.000
_cell.length_c   1.000
_cell.angle_alpha   90.00
_cell.angle_beta   90.00
_cell.angle_gamma   90.00
#
_symmetry.space_group_name_H-M   'P 1'
#
loop_
_entity.id
_entity.type
_entity.pdbx_description
1 polymer ?
#
loop_
_entity_poly.entity_id
_entity_poly.type
_entity_poly.pdbx_seq_one_letter_code
_entity_poly.pdbx_strand_id
1 'polypeptide(L)'
;MDRPEQAPDALTPAPVLPRVAEMAAIFMVGDGLVGLVQPRRHVDLWKERALGAEVTVRPFVDRPGRRRLYALVQIAAGLALAARQRG
;
A
#
# COMPACT_ATOMS: atom_id res chain seq x y z
N MET A 1 17.70 17.20 49.88
CA MET A 1 17.81 17.69 48.49
C MET A 1 17.34 16.55 47.61
N ASP A 2 16.03 16.40 47.48
CA ASP A 2 15.42 15.32 46.69
C ASP A 2 15.50 15.66 45.22
N ARG A 3 16.02 14.72 44.42
CA ARG A 3 16.02 14.81 42.96
C ARG A 3 14.56 14.66 42.52
N PRO A 4 13.97 15.60 41.75
CA PRO A 4 12.62 15.42 41.27
C PRO A 4 12.56 14.15 40.42
N GLU A 5 11.70 13.23 40.85
CA GLU A 5 11.34 12.03 40.10
C GLU A 5 10.75 12.51 38.77
N GLN A 6 11.53 12.39 37.69
CA GLN A 6 11.03 12.66 36.36
C GLN A 6 9.95 11.62 36.08
N ALA A 7 8.69 12.07 36.13
CA ALA A 7 7.55 11.26 35.71
C ALA A 7 7.87 10.71 34.30
N PRO A 8 7.60 9.42 34.03
CA PRO A 8 7.87 8.85 32.72
C PRO A 8 7.17 9.72 31.68
N ASP A 9 7.94 10.21 30.70
CA ASP A 9 7.43 10.91 29.52
C ASP A 9 6.21 10.13 29.04
N ALA A 10 5.02 10.70 29.28
CA ALA A 10 3.77 10.09 28.88
C ALA A 10 3.88 9.86 27.37
N LEU A 11 3.94 8.58 26.97
CA LEU A 11 4.21 8.12 25.60
C LEU A 11 3.52 9.02 24.57
N THR A 12 4.23 10.02 24.07
CA THR A 12 3.74 10.85 22.98
C THR A 12 3.58 9.88 21.82
N PRO A 13 2.35 9.60 21.34
CA PRO A 13 2.16 8.60 20.32
C PRO A 13 2.96 9.04 19.11
N ALA A 14 3.97 8.26 18.73
CA ALA A 14 4.77 8.60 17.55
C ALA A 14 3.82 8.83 16.36
N PRO A 15 4.13 9.77 15.48
CA PRO A 15 3.19 10.22 14.46
C PRO A 15 2.65 9.02 13.66
N VAL A 16 1.31 8.92 13.60
CA VAL A 16 0.60 7.81 12.93
C VAL A 16 0.79 7.90 11.41
N LEU A 17 0.94 9.12 10.87
CA LEU A 17 1.07 9.36 9.44
C LEU A 17 2.23 8.59 8.78
N PRO A 18 3.49 8.66 9.27
CA PRO A 18 4.58 7.86 8.73
C PRO A 18 4.27 6.36 8.72
N ARG A 19 3.66 5.83 9.79
CA ARG A 19 3.29 4.40 9.81
C ARG A 19 2.24 4.07 8.76
N VAL A 20 1.24 4.93 8.58
CA VAL A 20 0.20 4.76 7.56
C VAL A 20 0.77 4.87 6.14
N ALA A 21 1.69 5.82 5.90
CA ALA A 21 2.36 5.97 4.62
C ALA A 21 3.26 4.77 4.31
N GLU A 22 3.97 4.24 5.30
CA GLU A 22 4.76 3.02 5.16
C GLU A 22 3.89 1.80 4.86
N MET A 23 2.77 1.63 5.58
CA MET A 23 1.81 0.58 5.27
C MET A 23 1.26 0.71 3.85
N ALA A 24 0.87 1.91 3.43
CA ALA A 24 0.40 2.16 2.07
C ALA A 24 1.48 1.81 1.02
N ALA A 25 2.73 2.18 1.25
CA ALA A 25 3.84 1.86 0.36
C ALA A 25 4.02 0.34 0.20
N ILE A 26 4.02 -0.41 1.30
CA ILE A 26 4.11 -1.87 1.30
C ILE A 26 2.94 -2.49 0.55
N PHE A 27 1.71 -2.03 0.80
CA PHE A 27 0.52 -2.52 0.11
C PHE A 27 0.60 -2.24 -1.41
N MET A 28 1.03 -1.06 -1.83
CA MET A 28 1.18 -0.72 -3.25
C MET A 28 2.21 -1.60 -3.96
N VAL A 29 3.37 -1.84 -3.32
CA VAL A 29 4.41 -2.71 -3.89
C VAL A 29 3.93 -4.17 -3.95
N GLY A 30 3.33 -4.67 -2.87
CA GLY A 30 2.80 -6.04 -2.82
C GLY A 30 1.70 -6.28 -3.85
N ASP A 31 0.72 -5.39 -3.93
CA ASP A 31 -0.38 -5.46 -4.90
C ASP A 31 0.14 -5.37 -6.35
N GLY A 32 1.09 -4.47 -6.60
CA GLY A 32 1.73 -4.36 -7.89
C GLY A 32 2.49 -5.63 -8.28
N LEU A 33 3.27 -6.23 -7.38
CA LEU A 33 3.98 -7.49 -7.66
C LEU A 33 3.01 -8.64 -7.98
N VAL A 34 1.94 -8.79 -7.21
CA VAL A 34 0.91 -9.80 -7.46
C VAL A 34 0.21 -9.55 -8.80
N GLY A 35 -0.14 -8.30 -9.10
CA GLY A 35 -0.73 -7.90 -10.38
C GLY A 35 0.19 -8.06 -11.59
N LEU A 36 1.51 -7.99 -11.39
CA LEU A 36 2.51 -8.17 -12.44
C LEU A 36 2.71 -9.66 -12.79
N VAL A 37 2.90 -10.49 -11.76
CA VAL A 37 3.19 -11.93 -11.89
C VAL A 37 1.92 -12.72 -12.21
N GLN A 38 0.79 -12.37 -11.59
CA GLN A 38 -0.47 -13.12 -11.68
C GLN A 38 -1.66 -12.23 -12.11
N PRO A 39 -1.56 -11.49 -13.24
CA PRO A 39 -2.56 -10.48 -13.62
C PRO A 39 -3.97 -11.03 -13.77
N ARG A 40 -4.13 -12.23 -14.35
CA ARG A 40 -5.44 -12.85 -14.60
C ARG A 40 -6.09 -13.30 -13.29
N ARG A 41 -5.40 -14.18 -12.54
CA ARG A 41 -5.84 -14.65 -11.22
C ARG A 41 -6.16 -13.50 -10.27
N HIS A 42 -5.34 -12.46 -10.28
CA HIS A 42 -5.57 -11.29 -9.45
C HIS A 42 -6.87 -10.58 -9.85
N VAL A 43 -7.06 -10.23 -11.13
CA VAL A 43 -8.33 -9.61 -11.60
C VAL A 43 -9.53 -10.53 -11.38
N ASP A 44 -9.37 -11.83 -11.58
CA ASP A 44 -10.43 -12.83 -11.43
C ASP A 44 -10.96 -12.96 -10.00
N LEU A 45 -10.16 -12.66 -8.97
CA LEU A 45 -10.62 -12.63 -7.58
C LEU A 45 -11.53 -11.44 -7.26
N TRP A 46 -11.41 -10.36 -8.02
CA TRP A 46 -12.09 -9.09 -7.75
C TRP A 46 -13.18 -8.75 -8.76
N LYS A 47 -13.29 -9.52 -9.86
CA LYS A 47 -14.27 -9.26 -10.92
C LYS A 47 -15.70 -9.65 -10.55
N GLU A 48 -15.88 -10.48 -9.51
CA GLU A 48 -17.17 -11.03 -9.10
C GLU A 48 -17.30 -11.01 -7.57
N ARG A 49 -18.43 -10.49 -7.05
CA ARG A 49 -18.82 -10.50 -5.63
C ARG A 49 -17.83 -9.78 -4.71
N ALA A 50 -17.15 -8.76 -5.22
CA ALA A 50 -16.04 -8.12 -4.54
C ALA A 50 -16.41 -6.79 -3.84
N LEU A 51 -17.58 -6.74 -3.19
CA LEU A 51 -18.04 -5.58 -2.39
C LEU A 51 -17.85 -4.21 -3.07
N GLY A 52 -18.05 -4.13 -4.39
CA GLY A 52 -17.90 -2.90 -5.19
C GLY A 52 -16.53 -2.68 -5.85
N ALA A 53 -15.51 -3.49 -5.53
CA ALA A 53 -14.20 -3.46 -6.19
C ALA A 53 -14.26 -3.86 -7.68
N GLU A 54 -15.38 -4.45 -8.10
CA GLU A 54 -15.71 -4.82 -9.48
C GLU A 54 -15.53 -3.63 -10.44
N VAL A 55 -15.92 -2.42 -10.02
CA VAL A 55 -15.77 -1.19 -10.82
C VAL A 55 -14.30 -0.87 -11.06
N THR A 56 -13.46 -1.05 -10.05
CA THR A 56 -12.03 -0.76 -10.10
C THR A 56 -11.28 -1.75 -10.99
N VAL A 57 -11.71 -3.01 -11.04
CA VAL A 57 -11.05 -4.03 -11.85
C VAL A 57 -11.59 -4.16 -13.28
N ARG A 58 -12.79 -3.66 -13.55
CA ARG A 58 -13.44 -3.66 -14.88
C ARG A 58 -12.54 -3.22 -16.03
N PRO A 59 -11.70 -2.16 -15.93
CA PRO A 59 -10.81 -1.76 -17.01
C PRO A 59 -9.72 -2.78 -17.36
N PHE A 60 -9.43 -3.72 -16.46
CA PHE A 60 -8.36 -4.70 -16.57
C PHE A 60 -8.85 -6.11 -16.96
N VAL A 61 -10.17 -6.35 -16.94
CA VAL A 61 -10.78 -7.60 -17.39
C VAL A 61 -10.39 -7.89 -18.84
N ASP A 62 -9.93 -9.12 -19.08
CA ASP A 62 -9.39 -9.63 -20.35
C ASP A 62 -8.19 -8.86 -20.93
N ARG A 63 -7.60 -7.93 -20.16
CA ARG A 63 -6.46 -7.10 -20.58
C ARG A 63 -5.29 -7.22 -19.61
N PRO A 64 -4.62 -8.40 -19.54
CA PRO A 64 -3.51 -8.63 -18.61
C PRO A 64 -2.35 -7.66 -18.81
N GLY A 65 -2.09 -7.19 -20.04
CA GLY A 65 -1.07 -6.18 -20.31
C GLY A 65 -1.33 -4.85 -19.61
N ARG A 66 -2.59 -4.39 -19.55
CA ARG A 66 -2.96 -3.15 -18.84
C ARG A 66 -2.77 -3.29 -17.33
N ARG A 67 -3.10 -4.46 -16.75
CA ARG A 67 -2.86 -4.72 -15.32
C ARG A 67 -1.37 -4.75 -14.98
N ARG A 68 -0.53 -5.35 -15.86
CA ARG A 68 0.93 -5.34 -15.70
C ARG A 68 1.52 -3.94 -15.76
N LEU A 69 1.08 -3.11 -16.72
CA LEU A 69 1.52 -1.71 -16.78
C LEU A 69 1.10 -0.93 -15.53
N TYR A 70 -0.15 -1.09 -15.10
CA TYR A 70 -0.64 -0.48 -13.86
C TYR A 70 0.15 -0.97 -12.63
N ALA A 71 0.48 -2.25 -12.56
CA ALA A 71 1.32 -2.82 -11.51
C ALA A 71 2.71 -2.18 -11.45
N LEU A 72 3.37 -1.94 -12.60
CA LEU A 72 4.66 -1.25 -12.64
C LEU A 72 4.55 0.18 -12.09
N VAL A 73 3.51 0.91 -12.50
CA VAL A 73 3.23 2.26 -11.98
C VAL A 73 2.99 2.22 -10.46
N GLN A 74 2.24 1.23 -9.98
CA GLN A 74 1.91 1.07 -8.57
C GLN A 74 3.15 0.74 -7.71
N ILE A 75 4.03 -0.14 -8.19
CA ILE A 75 5.32 -0.43 -7.56
C ILE A 75 6.17 0.84 -7.49
N ALA A 76 6.31 1.56 -8.61
CA ALA A 76 7.09 2.79 -8.65
C ALA A 76 6.54 3.84 -7.66
N ALA A 77 5.22 3.99 -7.58
CA ALA A 77 4.57 4.89 -6.65
C ALA A 77 4.80 4.49 -5.18
N GLY A 78 4.69 3.20 -4.84
CA GLY A 78 4.98 2.69 -3.50
C GLY A 78 6.44 2.92 -3.09
N LEU A 79 7.38 2.65 -4.00
CA LEU A 79 8.81 2.94 -3.77
C LEU A 79 9.09 4.43 -3.61
N ALA A 80 8.45 5.28 -4.42
CA ALA A 80 8.56 6.74 -4.30
C ALA A 80 8.00 7.24 -2.96
N LEU A 81 6.87 6.71 -2.51
CA LEU A 81 6.27 7.03 -1.21
C LEU A 81 7.21 6.63 -0.07
N ALA A 82 7.75 5.41 -0.09
CA ALA A 82 8.74 4.95 0.89
C ALA A 82 10.02 5.81 0.88
N ALA A 83 10.52 6.19 -0.30
CA ALA A 83 11.69 7.04 -0.41
C ALA A 83 11.47 8.43 0.18
N ARG A 84 10.28 9.01 0.00
CA ARG A 84 9.91 10.33 0.56
C ARG A 84 9.77 10.35 2.08
N GLN A 85 9.61 9.19 2.72
CA GLN A 85 9.60 9.08 4.18
C GLN A 85 11.01 9.03 4.79
N ARG A 86 12.05 8.81 3.96
CA ARG A 86 13.45 8.78 4.41
C ARG A 86 14.14 10.15 4.40
N GLY A 87 13.53 11.15 3.76
CA GLY A 87 14.01 12.54 3.69
C GLY A 87 13.19 13.46 4.57
#